data_AF-A0A3D8J7L5-F1
#
_entry.id   AF-A0A3D8J7L5-F1
#
_cell.length_a   1.000
_cell.length_b   1.000
_cell.length_c   1.000
_cell.angle_alpha   90.00
_cell.angle_beta   90.00
_cell.angle_gamma   90.00
#
_symmetry.space_group_name_H-M   'P 1'
#
loop_
_entity.id
_entity.type
_entity.pdbx_description
1 polymer ?
#
loop_
_entity_poly.entity_id
_entity_poly.type
_entity_poly.pdbx_seq_one_letter_code
_entity_poly.pdbx_strand_id
1 'polypeptide(L)'
;MEKMTNYATYIDYVIFGFLIFLSLLVIAIGIERLWFYSIIRLNDYQDKRELELDLHKRLTLVATIGSNAPYIGLLGTVIGIMLTFSAIGENNILDTKTIMSGLAMALRATALGLIVAIPSIVFYNLLVRKTEVILTNWDIFMSPSEKTTYNPRLDYNEDTTINQLIKDKKNPAYTYVKEKDFASKIHKAPRIQRTEPKAGMESL
;
A
#
# COMPACT_ATOMS: atom_id res chain seq x y z
N MET A 1 45.80 -12.26 -0.06
CA MET A 1 44.85 -12.20 1.07
C MET A 1 44.26 -10.80 1.27
N GLU A 2 45.07 -9.76 1.56
CA GLU A 2 44.57 -8.40 1.90
C GLU A 2 43.65 -7.75 0.83
N LYS A 3 43.94 -7.93 -0.47
CA LYS A 3 43.10 -7.36 -1.52
C LYS A 3 41.69 -7.97 -1.57
N MET A 4 41.58 -9.30 -1.52
CA MET A 4 40.28 -9.98 -1.58
C MET A 4 39.38 -9.68 -0.38
N THR A 5 39.95 -9.62 0.83
CA THR A 5 39.20 -9.26 2.04
C THR A 5 38.63 -7.85 1.95
N ASN A 6 39.40 -6.92 1.37
CA ASN A 6 38.96 -5.53 1.17
C ASN A 6 37.80 -5.45 0.17
N TYR A 7 37.81 -6.25 -0.91
CA TYR A 7 36.70 -6.28 -1.88
C TYR A 7 35.41 -6.81 -1.28
N ALA A 8 35.46 -7.90 -0.51
CA ALA A 8 34.27 -8.45 0.14
C ALA A 8 33.65 -7.43 1.11
N THR A 9 34.48 -6.86 1.98
CA THR A 9 34.05 -5.85 2.94
C THR A 9 33.48 -4.60 2.25
N TYR A 10 34.08 -4.16 1.14
CA TYR A 10 33.57 -3.03 0.35
C TYR A 10 32.18 -3.32 -0.22
N ILE A 11 31.98 -4.50 -0.83
CA ILE A 11 30.69 -4.90 -1.39
C ILE A 11 29.61 -4.93 -0.32
N ASP A 12 29.92 -5.47 0.86
CA ASP A 12 28.98 -5.53 1.98
C ASP A 12 28.55 -4.12 2.41
N TYR A 13 29.48 -3.16 2.49
CA TYR A 13 29.15 -1.77 2.79
C TYR A 13 28.30 -1.11 1.71
N VAL A 14 28.54 -1.42 0.43
CA VAL A 14 27.72 -0.89 -0.67
C VAL A 14 26.28 -1.41 -0.56
N ILE A 15 26.09 -2.71 -0.32
CA ILE A 15 24.75 -3.32 -0.20
C ILE A 15 24.02 -2.74 1.02
N PHE A 16 24.66 -2.71 2.18
CA PHE A 16 24.03 -2.20 3.40
C PHE A 16 23.76 -0.70 3.30
N GLY A 17 24.69 0.07 2.77
CA GLY A 17 24.50 1.50 2.53
C GLY A 17 23.34 1.77 1.59
N PHE A 18 23.22 0.99 0.51
CA PHE A 18 22.10 1.11 -0.42
C PHE A 18 20.76 0.73 0.23
N LEU A 19 20.68 -0.36 0.99
CA LEU A 19 19.46 -0.75 1.71
C LEU A 19 19.05 0.30 2.76
N ILE A 20 20.01 0.85 3.51
CA ILE A 20 19.75 1.92 4.48
C ILE A 20 19.24 3.17 3.77
N PHE A 21 19.84 3.54 2.65
CA PHE A 21 19.37 4.67 1.83
C PHE A 21 17.93 4.47 1.35
N LEU A 22 17.59 3.29 0.84
CA LEU A 22 16.23 2.96 0.43
C LEU A 22 15.24 3.04 1.60
N SER A 23 15.63 2.54 2.77
CA SER A 23 14.83 2.62 4.00
C SER A 23 14.52 4.06 4.39
N LEU A 24 15.54 4.93 4.40
CA LEU A 24 15.36 6.35 4.70
C LEU A 24 14.46 7.04 3.69
N LEU A 25 14.61 6.72 2.40
CA LEU A 25 13.80 7.29 1.34
C LEU A 25 12.32 6.90 1.47
N VAL A 26 12.03 5.65 1.82
CA VAL A 26 10.65 5.18 2.08
C VAL A 26 10.04 5.90 3.28
N ILE A 27 10.78 6.03 4.37
CA ILE A 27 10.30 6.74 5.58
C ILE A 27 10.03 8.21 5.25
N ALA A 28 10.95 8.87 4.54
CA ALA A 28 10.80 10.27 4.14
C ALA A 28 9.54 10.48 3.28
N ILE A 29 9.33 9.65 2.25
CA ILE A 29 8.14 9.72 1.40
C ILE A 29 6.87 9.39 2.21
N GLY A 30 6.93 8.40 3.09
CA GLY A 30 5.81 8.01 3.95
C GLY A 30 5.35 9.17 4.84
N ILE A 31 6.28 9.89 5.45
CA ILE A 31 5.98 11.07 6.28
C ILE A 31 5.44 12.23 5.44
N GLU A 32 6.10 12.58 4.32
CA GLU A 32 5.63 13.61 3.39
C GLU A 32 4.18 13.34 2.97
N ARG A 33 3.86 12.08 2.66
CA ARG A 33 2.54 11.68 2.17
C ARG A 33 1.48 11.62 3.24
N LEU A 34 1.79 11.10 4.43
CA LEU A 34 0.86 11.10 5.56
C LEU A 34 0.47 12.53 5.94
N TRP A 35 1.43 13.46 5.91
CA TRP A 35 1.16 14.86 6.18
C TRP A 35 0.34 15.52 5.06
N PHE A 36 0.66 15.24 3.80
CA PHE A 36 -0.08 15.73 2.64
C PHE A 36 -1.57 15.37 2.71
N TYR A 37 -1.91 14.11 3.02
CA TYR A 37 -3.32 13.68 3.12
C TYR A 37 -4.10 14.37 4.24
N SER A 38 -3.43 14.90 5.26
CA SER A 38 -4.09 15.67 6.32
C SER A 38 -4.34 17.13 5.97
N ILE A 39 -3.76 17.65 4.89
CA ILE A 39 -3.82 19.08 4.52
C ILE A 39 -4.66 19.33 3.26
N ILE A 40 -4.92 18.30 2.45
CA ILE A 40 -5.68 18.43 1.20
C ILE A 40 -7.12 18.91 1.46
N ARG A 41 -7.54 19.93 0.72
CA ARG A 41 -8.93 20.37 0.63
C ARG A 41 -9.53 19.88 -0.69
N LEU A 42 -10.61 19.10 -0.59
CA LEU A 42 -11.31 18.51 -1.75
C LEU A 42 -11.90 19.56 -2.69
N ASN A 43 -12.18 20.77 -2.19
CA ASN A 43 -12.77 21.87 -2.95
C ASN A 43 -11.82 22.53 -3.96
N ASP A 44 -10.51 22.27 -3.88
CA ASP A 44 -9.52 22.94 -4.73
C ASP A 44 -9.38 22.25 -6.11
N TYR A 45 -10.00 21.08 -6.33
CA TYR A 45 -9.88 20.28 -7.56
C TYR A 45 -11.19 20.26 -8.36
N GLN A 46 -11.10 20.63 -9.64
CA GLN A 46 -12.25 20.64 -10.59
C GLN A 46 -12.38 19.31 -11.35
N ASP A 47 -11.26 18.65 -11.64
CA ASP A 47 -11.21 17.36 -12.34
C ASP A 47 -10.74 16.24 -11.38
N LYS A 48 -11.46 15.11 -11.39
CA LYS A 48 -11.13 13.88 -10.68
C LYS A 48 -9.70 13.41 -11.00
N ARG A 49 -9.30 13.55 -12.26
CA ARG A 49 -8.03 13.03 -12.77
C ARG A 49 -6.84 13.79 -12.19
N GLU A 50 -7.00 15.10 -11.95
CA GLU A 50 -5.97 15.92 -11.32
C GLU A 50 -5.75 15.51 -9.86
N LEU A 51 -6.85 15.32 -9.12
CA LEU A 51 -6.80 14.83 -7.74
C LEU A 51 -6.15 13.44 -7.66
N GLU A 52 -6.52 12.54 -8.57
CA GLU A 52 -5.94 11.19 -8.64
C GLU A 52 -4.42 11.24 -8.88
N LEU A 53 -3.95 12.05 -9.83
CA LEU A 53 -2.53 12.22 -10.12
C LEU A 53 -1.74 12.69 -8.89
N ASP A 54 -2.27 13.68 -8.15
CA ASP A 54 -1.59 14.23 -6.97
C ASP A 54 -1.56 13.25 -5.79
N LEU A 55 -2.63 12.46 -5.61
CA LEU A 55 -2.71 11.43 -4.59
C LEU A 55 -1.78 10.24 -4.88
N HIS A 56 -1.59 9.88 -6.17
CA HIS A 56 -0.76 8.74 -6.58
C HIS A 56 0.73 9.07 -6.74
N LYS A 57 1.09 10.35 -6.81
CA LYS A 57 2.50 10.74 -7.00
C LYS A 57 3.40 10.14 -5.89
N ARG A 58 4.60 9.69 -6.25
CA ARG A 58 5.56 8.97 -5.37
C ARG A 58 5.09 7.62 -4.77
N LEU A 59 3.83 7.20 -4.88
CA LEU A 59 3.40 5.88 -4.35
C LEU A 59 4.06 4.73 -5.09
N THR A 60 4.23 4.88 -6.42
CA THR A 60 4.92 3.88 -7.25
C THR A 60 6.35 3.65 -6.78
N LEU A 61 7.07 4.69 -6.35
CA LEU A 61 8.42 4.55 -5.81
C LEU A 61 8.46 3.69 -4.55
N VAL A 62 7.53 3.92 -3.61
CA VAL A 62 7.43 3.10 -2.39
C VAL A 62 7.10 1.64 -2.73
N ALA A 63 6.21 1.41 -3.70
CA ALA A 63 5.89 0.07 -4.18
C ALA A 63 7.10 -0.63 -4.79
N THR A 64 7.84 0.06 -5.66
CA THR A 64 9.04 -0.46 -6.32
C THR A 64 10.13 -0.80 -5.30
N ILE A 65 10.31 0.01 -4.26
CA ILE A 65 11.29 -0.28 -3.21
C ILE A 65 10.85 -1.49 -2.39
N GLY A 66 9.57 -1.55 -2.01
CA GLY A 66 9.03 -2.68 -1.26
C GLY A 66 9.16 -4.01 -1.98
N SER A 67 8.95 -4.04 -3.31
CA SER A 67 9.09 -5.27 -4.09
C SER A 67 10.54 -5.63 -4.41
N ASN A 68 11.45 -4.66 -4.54
CA ASN A 68 12.84 -4.93 -4.94
C ASN A 68 13.84 -5.04 -3.79
N ALA A 69 13.54 -4.48 -2.61
CA ALA A 69 14.41 -4.60 -1.42
C ALA A 69 14.79 -6.04 -1.04
N PRO A 70 13.88 -7.04 -1.09
CA PRO A 70 14.24 -8.44 -0.83
C PRO A 70 15.24 -8.98 -1.85
N TYR A 71 15.09 -8.62 -3.12
CA TYR A 71 15.98 -9.08 -4.18
C TYR A 71 17.39 -8.48 -4.07
N ILE A 72 17.50 -7.24 -3.59
CA ILE A 72 18.79 -6.62 -3.26
C ILE A 72 19.48 -7.37 -2.12
N GLY A 73 18.74 -7.75 -1.07
CA GLY A 73 19.26 -8.58 0.02
C GLY A 73 19.73 -9.95 -0.46
N LEU A 74 18.92 -10.62 -1.28
CA LEU A 74 19.24 -11.92 -1.89
C LEU A 74 20.49 -11.83 -2.77
N LEU A 75 20.61 -10.80 -3.61
CA LEU A 75 21.79 -10.53 -4.42
C LEU A 75 23.04 -10.44 -3.53
N GLY A 76 22.95 -9.72 -2.40
CA GLY A 76 24.04 -9.64 -1.44
C GLY A 76 24.48 -11.00 -0.90
N THR A 77 23.53 -11.90 -0.66
CA THR A 77 23.88 -13.26 -0.20
C THR A 77 24.60 -14.07 -1.25
N VAL A 78 24.15 -13.98 -2.51
CA VAL A 78 24.75 -14.68 -3.64
C VAL A 78 26.20 -14.20 -3.82
N ILE A 79 26.42 -12.88 -3.77
CA ILE A 79 27.76 -12.31 -3.89
C ILE A 79 28.63 -12.72 -2.69
N GLY A 80 28.13 -12.64 -1.46
CA GLY A 80 28.89 -13.03 -0.26
C GLY A 80 29.31 -14.50 -0.26
N ILE A 81 28.41 -15.40 -0.65
CA ILE A 81 28.71 -16.84 -0.81
C ILE A 81 29.75 -17.05 -1.92
N MET A 82 29.58 -16.39 -3.07
CA MET A 82 30.53 -16.47 -4.19
C MET A 82 31.94 -16.02 -3.79
N LEU A 83 32.06 -14.90 -3.07
CA LEU A 83 33.36 -14.40 -2.59
C LEU A 83 33.99 -15.33 -1.56
N THR A 84 33.19 -15.94 -0.69
CA THR A 84 33.65 -16.94 0.29
C THR A 84 34.25 -18.15 -0.43
N PHE A 85 33.57 -18.68 -1.44
CA PHE A 85 34.09 -19.81 -2.22
C PHE A 85 35.31 -19.45 -3.06
N SER A 86 35.35 -18.23 -3.63
CA SER A 86 36.53 -17.75 -4.37
C SER A 86 37.77 -17.66 -3.47
N ALA A 87 37.61 -17.18 -2.23
CA ALA A 87 38.70 -17.09 -1.27
C ALA A 87 39.24 -18.48 -0.87
N ILE A 88 38.39 -19.51 -0.79
CA ILE A 88 38.83 -20.89 -0.54
C ILE A 88 39.67 -21.41 -1.73
N GLY A 89 39.22 -21.15 -2.96
CA GLY A 89 39.90 -21.61 -4.18
C GLY A 89 41.31 -21.04 -4.35
N GLU A 90 41.54 -19.81 -3.88
CA GLU A 90 42.87 -19.17 -3.97
C GLU A 90 43.85 -19.60 -2.87
N ASN A 91 43.37 -19.84 -1.65
CA ASN A 91 44.27 -20.01 -0.50
C ASN A 91 44.70 -21.47 -0.26
N ASN A 92 44.12 -22.47 -0.95
CA ASN A 92 44.40 -23.92 -0.79
C ASN A 92 44.33 -24.47 0.66
N ILE A 93 44.01 -23.63 1.64
CA ILE A 93 43.91 -23.93 3.07
C ILE A 93 42.48 -23.59 3.48
N LEU A 94 41.78 -24.59 4.01
CA LEU A 94 40.42 -24.45 4.52
C LEU A 94 40.46 -23.84 5.92
N ASP A 95 40.26 -22.52 6.01
CA ASP A 95 39.97 -21.86 7.29
C ASP A 95 38.45 -21.80 7.54
N THR A 96 37.95 -22.73 8.34
CA THR A 96 36.54 -22.82 8.72
C THR A 96 36.00 -21.50 9.33
N LYS A 97 36.83 -20.76 10.07
CA LYS A 97 36.39 -19.50 10.71
C LYS A 97 36.04 -18.45 9.67
N THR A 98 36.87 -18.32 8.64
CA THR A 98 36.64 -17.38 7.52
C THR A 98 35.37 -17.74 6.75
N ILE A 99 35.12 -19.03 6.52
CA ILE A 99 33.91 -19.52 5.84
C ILE A 99 32.66 -19.15 6.65
N MET A 100 32.64 -19.47 7.93
CA MET A 100 31.51 -19.16 8.81
C MET A 100 31.22 -17.67 8.86
N SER A 101 32.26 -16.83 8.90
CA SER A 101 32.11 -15.38 8.91
C SER A 101 31.53 -14.84 7.61
N GLY A 102 32.02 -15.30 6.44
CA GLY A 102 31.51 -14.87 5.13
C GLY A 102 30.04 -15.24 4.92
N LEU A 103 29.65 -16.46 5.31
CA LEU A 103 28.26 -16.91 5.27
C LEU A 103 27.37 -16.11 6.22
N ALA A 104 27.85 -15.77 7.42
CA ALA A 104 27.09 -14.95 8.36
C ALA A 104 26.84 -13.53 7.82
N MET A 105 27.81 -12.93 7.13
CA MET A 105 27.64 -11.62 6.47
C MET A 105 26.63 -11.68 5.33
N ALA A 106 26.70 -12.71 4.50
CA ALA A 106 25.71 -12.97 3.46
C ALA A 106 24.29 -13.02 4.07
N LEU A 107 24.06 -13.82 5.12
CA LEU A 107 22.73 -13.92 5.74
C LEU A 107 22.20 -12.60 6.30
N ARG A 108 23.08 -11.72 6.81
CA ARG A 108 22.68 -10.37 7.28
C ARG A 108 22.13 -9.50 6.14
N ALA A 109 22.63 -9.65 4.90
CA ALA A 109 22.14 -8.89 3.75
C ALA A 109 20.67 -9.19 3.44
N THR A 110 20.27 -10.46 3.45
CA THR A 110 18.84 -10.83 3.29
C THR A 110 17.99 -10.30 4.43
N ALA A 111 18.46 -10.46 5.67
CA ALA A 111 17.71 -9.99 6.84
C ALA A 111 17.43 -8.47 6.73
N LEU A 112 18.44 -7.68 6.34
CA LEU A 112 18.27 -6.24 6.10
C LEU A 112 17.32 -5.96 4.93
N GLY A 113 17.43 -6.69 3.82
CA GLY A 113 16.51 -6.55 2.68
C GLY A 113 15.05 -6.75 3.08
N LEU A 114 14.77 -7.76 3.92
CA LEU A 114 13.43 -8.01 4.45
C LEU A 114 12.96 -6.93 5.43
N ILE A 115 13.86 -6.45 6.31
CA ILE A 115 13.57 -5.35 7.24
C ILE A 115 13.18 -4.08 6.50
N VAL A 116 13.74 -3.83 5.31
CA VAL A 116 13.36 -2.68 4.48
C VAL A 116 12.07 -2.95 3.70
N ALA A 117 11.90 -4.15 3.17
CA ALA A 117 10.75 -4.51 2.32
C ALA A 117 9.42 -4.49 3.09
N ILE A 118 9.38 -5.07 4.28
CA ILE A 118 8.14 -5.24 5.05
C ILE A 118 7.48 -3.88 5.37
N PRO A 119 8.19 -2.90 5.98
CA PRO A 119 7.62 -1.58 6.24
C PRO A 119 7.24 -0.85 4.95
N SER A 120 8.04 -0.99 3.88
CA SER A 120 7.76 -0.34 2.60
C SER A 120 6.43 -0.78 1.99
N ILE A 121 6.16 -2.09 1.98
CA ILE A 121 4.90 -2.65 1.46
C ILE A 121 3.73 -2.23 2.35
N VAL A 122 3.90 -2.25 3.68
CA VAL A 122 2.86 -1.80 4.62
C VAL A 122 2.52 -0.33 4.38
N PHE A 123 3.51 0.54 4.25
CA PHE A 123 3.30 1.96 3.94
C PHE A 123 2.57 2.13 2.61
N TYR A 124 3.03 1.46 1.55
CA TYR A 124 2.38 1.52 0.25
C TYR A 124 0.89 1.16 0.33
N ASN A 125 0.55 0.03 0.95
CA ASN A 125 -0.83 -0.42 1.08
C ASN A 125 -1.71 0.57 1.85
N LEU A 126 -1.18 1.17 2.94
CA LEU A 126 -1.90 2.19 3.71
C LEU A 126 -2.14 3.48 2.91
N LEU A 127 -1.14 3.92 2.14
CA LEU A 127 -1.24 5.13 1.32
C LEU A 127 -2.23 4.92 0.17
N VAL A 128 -2.18 3.78 -0.53
CA VAL A 128 -3.14 3.43 -1.59
C VAL A 128 -4.56 3.42 -1.05
N ARG A 129 -4.78 2.76 0.11
CA ARG A 129 -6.11 2.72 0.72
C ARG A 129 -6.63 4.11 1.07
N LYS A 130 -5.76 5.00 1.57
CA LYS A 130 -6.13 6.40 1.86
C LYS A 130 -6.51 7.16 0.59
N THR A 131 -5.74 7.00 -0.49
CA THR A 131 -6.03 7.59 -1.81
C THR A 131 -7.41 7.19 -2.31
N GLU A 132 -7.73 5.90 -2.28
CA GLU A 132 -9.05 5.39 -2.72
C GLU A 132 -10.22 5.99 -1.91
N VAL A 133 -10.06 6.09 -0.58
CA VAL A 133 -11.08 6.68 0.29
C VAL A 133 -11.29 8.16 -0.03
N ILE A 134 -10.22 8.92 -0.23
CA ILE A 134 -10.31 10.35 -0.58
C ILE A 134 -10.98 10.53 -1.94
N LEU A 135 -10.60 9.71 -2.93
CA LEU A 135 -11.19 9.75 -4.28
C LEU A 135 -12.68 9.39 -4.27
N THR A 136 -13.06 8.38 -3.49
CA THR A 136 -14.46 7.96 -3.31
C THR A 136 -15.27 9.07 -2.63
N ASN A 137 -14.72 9.72 -1.61
CA ASN A 137 -15.38 10.84 -0.95
C ASN A 137 -15.61 12.00 -1.92
N TRP A 138 -14.61 12.34 -2.74
CA TRP A 138 -14.75 13.36 -3.80
C TRP A 138 -15.88 13.00 -4.77
N ASP A 139 -15.96 11.74 -5.20
CA ASP A 139 -17.01 11.23 -6.10
C ASP A 139 -18.41 11.39 -5.50
N ILE A 140 -18.58 11.06 -4.21
CA ILE A 140 -19.86 11.22 -3.49
C ILE A 140 -20.27 12.70 -3.39
N PHE A 141 -19.31 13.61 -3.18
CA PHE A 141 -19.60 15.05 -3.11
C PHE A 141 -20.00 15.63 -4.48
N MET A 142 -19.35 15.20 -5.57
CA MET A 142 -19.56 15.75 -6.91
C MET A 142 -20.69 15.06 -7.69
N SER A 143 -20.93 13.78 -7.45
CA SER A 143 -22.00 12.96 -8.03
C SER A 143 -22.72 12.20 -6.92
N PRO A 144 -23.52 12.90 -6.08
CA PRO A 144 -24.29 12.23 -5.04
C PRO A 144 -25.21 11.20 -5.71
N SER A 145 -25.02 9.92 -5.39
CA SER A 145 -25.93 8.87 -5.84
C SER A 145 -27.34 9.30 -5.45
N GLU A 146 -28.23 9.44 -6.43
CA GLU A 146 -29.64 9.68 -6.17
C GLU A 146 -30.08 8.63 -5.16
N LYS A 147 -30.42 9.06 -3.94
CA LYS A 147 -31.03 8.15 -2.97
C LYS A 147 -32.41 7.84 -3.53
N THR A 148 -32.49 6.88 -4.44
CA THR A 148 -33.75 6.23 -4.75
C THR A 148 -34.24 5.69 -3.42
N THR A 149 -35.27 6.33 -2.89
CA THR A 149 -36.05 5.74 -1.83
C THR A 149 -36.58 4.47 -2.47
N TYR A 150 -35.97 3.32 -2.20
CA TYR A 150 -36.48 2.04 -2.69
C TYR A 150 -37.89 1.90 -2.14
N ASN A 151 -38.86 2.27 -2.97
CA ASN A 151 -40.27 2.14 -2.68
C ASN A 151 -40.71 0.87 -3.41
N PRO A 152 -40.85 -0.26 -2.70
CA PRO A 152 -41.18 -1.55 -3.31
C PRO A 152 -42.56 -1.60 -3.98
N ARG A 153 -43.28 -0.47 -4.05
CA ARG A 153 -44.61 -0.32 -4.67
C ARG A 153 -44.60 0.38 -6.03
N LEU A 154 -43.45 0.84 -6.53
CA LEU A 154 -43.38 1.42 -7.87
C LEU A 154 -43.08 0.30 -8.88
N ASP A 155 -44.16 -0.21 -9.47
CA ASP A 155 -44.14 -1.08 -10.64
C ASP A 155 -43.46 -0.35 -11.82
N TYR A 156 -42.59 -1.07 -12.51
CA TYR A 156 -41.74 -0.52 -13.56
C TYR A 156 -42.56 -0.30 -14.84
N ASN A 157 -42.86 0.96 -15.16
CA ASN A 157 -43.30 1.37 -16.49
C ASN A 157 -42.18 2.18 -17.16
N GLU A 158 -41.65 1.63 -18.25
CA GLU A 158 -40.47 2.12 -18.99
C GLU A 158 -40.73 3.45 -19.73
N ASP A 159 -42.01 3.79 -19.96
CA ASP A 159 -42.45 4.81 -20.90
C ASP A 159 -42.53 6.22 -20.27
N THR A 160 -42.71 6.28 -18.95
CA THR A 160 -42.91 7.55 -18.22
C THR A 160 -41.58 8.19 -17.81
N THR A 161 -40.56 7.37 -17.57
CA THR A 161 -39.26 7.74 -16.97
C THR A 161 -38.41 8.61 -17.91
N ILE A 162 -38.41 8.32 -19.22
CA ILE A 162 -37.60 9.09 -20.18
C ILE A 162 -38.09 10.54 -20.30
N ASN A 163 -39.41 10.75 -20.29
CA ASN A 163 -39.99 12.09 -20.42
C ASN A 163 -39.80 12.95 -19.16
N GLN A 164 -39.75 12.33 -17.98
CA GLN A 164 -39.46 13.04 -16.72
C GLN A 164 -37.98 13.32 -16.52
N LEU A 165 -37.08 12.41 -16.88
CA LEU A 165 -35.63 12.64 -16.83
C LEU A 165 -35.17 13.75 -17.78
N ILE A 166 -35.80 13.88 -18.95
CA ILE A 166 -35.53 14.99 -19.89
C ILE A 166 -35.99 16.35 -19.31
N LYS A 167 -37.08 16.36 -18.55
CA LYS A 167 -37.65 17.59 -17.97
C LYS A 167 -36.87 18.08 -16.75
N ASP A 168 -36.36 17.16 -15.94
CA ASP A 168 -35.72 17.46 -14.65
C ASP A 168 -34.25 17.89 -14.78
N LYS A 169 -33.57 17.47 -15.86
CA LYS A 169 -32.20 17.92 -16.19
C LYS A 169 -32.06 19.44 -16.36
N LYS A 170 -33.17 20.19 -16.46
CA LYS A 170 -33.20 21.65 -16.61
C LYS A 170 -33.21 22.44 -15.29
N ASN A 171 -33.38 21.81 -14.12
CA ASN A 171 -33.49 22.57 -12.86
C ASN A 171 -32.92 21.83 -11.62
N PRO A 172 -31.61 21.90 -11.34
CA PRO A 172 -31.06 21.31 -10.13
C PRO A 172 -31.25 22.26 -8.94
N ALA A 173 -32.33 22.08 -8.17
CA ALA A 173 -32.57 22.79 -6.92
C ALA A 173 -32.23 21.89 -5.71
N TYR A 174 -31.00 21.94 -5.20
CA TYR A 174 -30.66 21.23 -3.96
C TYR A 174 -29.77 22.05 -3.01
N THR A 175 -30.23 22.17 -1.77
CA THR A 175 -29.53 22.80 -0.64
C THR A 175 -29.04 21.70 0.32
N TYR A 176 -27.76 21.75 0.69
CA TYR A 176 -27.07 20.74 1.49
C TYR A 176 -27.45 20.76 2.99
N VAL A 177 -27.63 19.58 3.59
CA VAL A 177 -27.77 19.39 5.05
C VAL A 177 -26.37 19.28 5.68
N LYS A 178 -26.08 20.12 6.67
CA LYS A 178 -24.76 20.25 7.32
C LYS A 178 -24.31 18.98 8.07
N GLU A 179 -23.00 18.74 8.00
CA GLU A 179 -22.17 17.66 8.56
C GLU A 179 -22.42 17.24 10.03
N LYS A 180 -23.01 18.10 10.87
CA LYS A 180 -23.18 17.82 12.32
C LYS A 180 -24.12 16.66 12.64
N ASP A 181 -25.06 16.34 11.75
CA ASP A 181 -26.04 15.27 12.01
C ASP A 181 -25.51 13.86 11.68
N PHE A 182 -24.45 13.74 10.87
CA PHE A 182 -23.93 12.46 10.40
C PHE A 182 -23.13 11.72 11.49
N ALA A 183 -22.31 12.44 12.26
CA ALA A 183 -21.47 11.86 13.31
C ALA A 183 -22.29 11.20 14.45
N SER A 184 -23.52 11.66 14.68
CA SER A 184 -24.39 11.15 15.74
C SER A 184 -24.96 9.74 15.46
N LYS A 185 -25.03 9.33 14.19
CA LYS A 185 -25.69 8.07 13.78
C LYS A 185 -24.77 6.86 13.70
N ILE A 186 -23.45 7.05 13.68
CA ILE A 186 -22.48 5.96 13.52
C ILE A 186 -22.31 5.16 14.83
N HIS A 187 -22.60 5.77 15.99
CA HIS A 187 -22.42 5.14 17.30
C HIS A 187 -23.52 4.11 17.68
N LYS A 188 -24.51 3.86 16.82
CA LYS A 188 -25.65 2.96 17.07
C LYS A 188 -25.81 1.85 16.02
N ALA A 189 -24.74 1.36 15.40
CA ALA A 189 -24.82 0.17 14.55
C ALA A 189 -24.82 -1.10 15.43
N PRO A 190 -25.83 -1.99 15.36
CA PRO A 190 -25.83 -3.23 16.12
C PRO A 190 -24.78 -4.21 15.59
N ARG A 191 -24.07 -4.92 16.50
CA ARG A 191 -23.14 -6.00 16.15
C ARG A 191 -23.90 -7.16 15.52
N ILE A 192 -23.48 -7.59 14.34
CA ILE A 192 -24.01 -8.76 13.64
C ILE A 192 -23.65 -10.01 14.44
N GLN A 193 -24.65 -10.71 15.01
CA GLN A 193 -24.44 -12.04 15.61
C GLN A 193 -24.32 -13.08 14.51
N ARG A 194 -23.21 -13.82 14.51
CA ARG A 194 -22.97 -14.95 13.61
C ARG A 194 -23.83 -16.13 14.08
N THR A 195 -24.88 -16.47 13.35
CA THR A 195 -25.69 -17.66 13.64
C THR A 195 -24.91 -18.91 13.21
N GLU A 196 -24.62 -19.81 14.16
CA GLU A 196 -24.03 -21.12 13.88
C GLU A 196 -25.05 -22.04 13.15
N PRO A 197 -24.59 -22.91 12.23
CA PRO A 197 -25.48 -23.84 11.55
C PRO A 197 -25.90 -24.96 12.51
N LYS A 198 -27.22 -25.13 12.72
CA LYS A 198 -27.78 -26.25 13.49
C LYS A 198 -27.59 -27.56 12.71
N ALA A 199 -26.93 -28.53 13.33
CA ALA A 199 -26.90 -29.91 12.87
C ALA A 199 -28.32 -30.52 12.93
N GLY A 200 -28.88 -30.85 11.77
CA GLY A 200 -30.14 -31.59 11.65
C GLY A 200 -29.86 -33.09 11.59
N MET A 201 -30.16 -33.78 12.69
CA MET A 201 -30.51 -35.20 12.69
C MET A 201 -31.92 -35.32 12.11
N GLU A 202 -32.10 -36.09 11.04
CA GLU A 202 -33.33 -36.83 10.81
C GLU A 202 -32.98 -38.24 10.35
N SER A 203 -33.22 -39.19 11.25
CA SER A 203 -33.46 -40.60 10.96
C SER A 203 -34.96 -40.79 10.78
N LEU A 204 -35.37 -41.36 9.65
CA LEU A 204 -36.37 -42.43 9.51
C LEU A 204 -36.29 -42.99 8.09
#